data_AF-A0A950NFI5-F1
#
_entry.id   AF-A0A950NFI5-F1
#
_cell.length_a   1.000
_cell.length_b   1.000
_cell.length_c   1.000
_cell.angle_alpha   90.00
_cell.angle_beta   90.00
_cell.angle_gamma   90.00
#
_symmetry.space_group_name_H-M   'P 1'
#
loop_
_entity.id
_entity.type
_entity.pdbx_description
1 polymer ?
#
loop_
_entity_poly.entity_id
_entity_poly.type
_entity_poly.pdbx_seq_one_letter_code
_entity_poly.pdbx_strand_id
1 'polypeptide(L)'
;MRQDTASRPQPHRGRLTRNQREAVIAWLFILPDALGLAVFVGFPMLFSLGLGFFSVSGFGTYKFVGMANYARMFRDPLFLKSL
;
A
#
# COMPACT_ATOMS: atom_id res chain seq x y z
N MET A 1 43.30 -25.95 38.71
CA MET A 1 42.87 -25.32 37.44
C MET A 1 42.02 -26.30 36.65
N ARG A 2 40.69 -26.28 36.81
CA ARG A 2 39.74 -26.98 35.92
C ARG A 2 38.47 -26.14 35.77
N GLN A 3 38.51 -25.29 34.74
CA GLN A 3 37.44 -24.95 33.78
C GLN A 3 36.04 -24.63 34.36
N ASP A 4 35.79 -23.34 34.57
CA ASP A 4 34.45 -22.74 34.50
C ASP A 4 34.01 -22.64 33.03
N THR A 5 33.42 -23.70 32.48
CA THR A 5 32.69 -23.63 31.21
C THR A 5 31.31 -23.03 31.46
N ALA A 6 31.25 -21.69 31.47
CA ALA A 6 30.01 -20.94 31.49
C ALA A 6 29.07 -21.42 30.37
N SER A 7 27.97 -22.08 30.75
CA SER A 7 26.90 -22.51 29.84
C SER A 7 26.25 -21.28 29.21
N ARG A 8 26.65 -20.92 27.98
CA ARG A 8 25.97 -19.88 27.20
C ARG A 8 24.52 -20.32 26.95
N PRO A 9 23.50 -19.52 27.30
CA PRO A 9 22.12 -19.85 26.98
C PRO A 9 21.99 -19.89 25.46
N GLN A 10 21.70 -21.07 24.92
CA GLN A 10 21.43 -21.19 23.49
C GLN A 10 20.10 -20.48 23.20
N PRO A 11 20.05 -19.56 22.22
CA PRO A 11 18.81 -18.88 21.88
C PRO A 11 17.84 -19.93 21.35
N HIS A 12 16.80 -20.20 22.13
CA HIS A 12 15.70 -21.04 21.68
C HIS A 12 14.98 -20.27 20.57
N ARG A 13 15.37 -20.53 19.31
CA ARG A 13 14.63 -20.02 18.15
C ARG A 13 13.24 -20.62 18.22
N GLY A 14 12.30 -19.83 18.75
CA GLY A 14 10.90 -20.22 18.91
C GLY A 14 10.39 -20.77 17.59
N ARG A 15 10.15 -22.08 17.55
CA ARG A 15 9.68 -22.76 16.35
C ARG A 15 8.21 -22.40 16.19
N LEU A 16 7.83 -21.87 15.03
CA LEU A 16 6.44 -21.54 14.73
C LEU A 16 5.53 -22.73 15.05
N THR A 17 4.44 -22.46 15.75
CA THR A 17 3.40 -23.45 16.03
C THR A 17 2.78 -23.93 14.73
N ARG A 18 2.17 -25.12 14.73
CA ARG A 18 1.53 -25.70 13.55
C ARG A 18 0.51 -24.73 12.91
N ASN A 19 -0.33 -24.10 13.74
CA ASN A 19 -1.34 -23.15 13.29
C ASN A 19 -0.72 -21.89 12.65
N GLN A 20 0.41 -21.40 13.18
CA GLN A 20 1.12 -20.27 12.57
C GLN A 20 1.71 -20.63 11.20
N ARG A 21 2.21 -21.86 11.03
CA ARG A 21 2.73 -22.33 9.74
C ARG A 21 1.62 -22.45 8.70
N GLU A 22 0.48 -23.03 9.09
CA GLU A 22 -0.69 -23.16 8.22
C GLU A 22 -1.21 -21.78 7.79
N ALA A 23 -1.28 -20.82 8.72
CA ALA A 23 -1.67 -19.44 8.40
C ALA A 23 -0.70 -18.75 7.42
N VAL A 24 0.62 -18.91 7.61
CA VAL A 24 1.62 -18.35 6.69
C VAL A 24 1.49 -18.93 5.30
N ILE A 25 1.27 -20.24 5.18
CA ILE A 25 1.07 -20.90 3.89
C ILE A 25 -0.20 -20.36 3.22
N ALA A 26 -1.32 -20.27 3.95
CA ALA A 26 -2.56 -19.71 3.41
C ALA A 26 -2.38 -18.28 2.89
N TRP A 27 -1.68 -17.42 3.63
CA TRP A 27 -1.37 -16.06 3.18
C TRP A 27 -0.47 -16.05 1.95
N LEU A 28 0.56 -16.90 1.88
CA LEU A 28 1.45 -16.98 0.72
C LEU A 28 0.72 -17.40 -0.56
N PHE A 29 -0.35 -18.20 -0.46
CA PHE A 29 -1.19 -18.56 -1.60
C PHE A 29 -2.07 -17.41 -2.11
N ILE A 30 -2.58 -16.58 -1.20
CA ILE A 30 -3.43 -15.42 -1.54
C ILE A 30 -2.59 -14.24 -2.03
N LEU A 31 -1.38 -14.10 -1.49
CA LEU A 31 -0.48 -12.97 -1.74
C LEU A 31 -0.20 -12.67 -3.23
N PRO A 32 0.06 -13.63 -4.14
CA PRO A 32 0.33 -13.32 -5.53
C PRO A 32 -0.87 -12.67 -6.24
N ASP A 33 -2.08 -13.15 -6.00
CA ASP A 33 -3.31 -12.58 -6.56
C ASP A 33 -3.58 -11.19 -5.98
N ALA A 34 -3.53 -11.06 -4.65
CA ALA A 34 -3.71 -9.79 -3.96
C ALA A 34 -2.67 -8.73 -4.38
N LEU A 35 -1.42 -9.14 -4.59
CA LEU A 35 -0.36 -8.27 -5.10
C LEU A 35 -0.65 -7.85 -6.55
N GLY A 36 -1.11 -8.78 -7.39
CA GLY A 36 -1.57 -8.47 -8.74
C GLY A 36 -2.67 -7.42 -8.74
N LEU A 37 -3.73 -7.61 -7.95
CA LEU A 37 -4.81 -6.65 -7.79
C LEU A 37 -4.29 -5.28 -7.31
N ALA A 38 -3.44 -5.27 -6.29
CA ALA A 38 -2.88 -4.04 -5.74
C ALA A 38 -2.05 -3.26 -6.78
N VAL A 39 -1.25 -3.95 -7.59
CA VAL A 39 -0.38 -3.31 -8.60
C VAL A 39 -1.13 -2.91 -9.86
N PHE A 40 -2.04 -3.75 -10.35
CA PHE A 40 -2.71 -3.50 -11.63
C PHE A 40 -4.01 -2.71 -11.49
N VAL A 41 -4.62 -2.69 -10.30
CA VAL A 41 -5.87 -1.96 -10.04
C VAL A 41 -5.63 -0.87 -9.00
N GLY A 42 -5.10 -1.24 -7.84
CA GLY A 42 -4.90 -0.30 -6.73
C GLY A 42 -3.95 0.85 -7.09
N PHE A 43 -2.79 0.55 -7.67
CA PHE A 43 -1.80 1.55 -8.05
C PHE A 43 -2.35 2.56 -9.07
N PRO A 44 -2.90 2.18 -10.24
CA PRO A 44 -3.43 3.17 -11.18
C PRO A 44 -4.62 3.95 -10.59
N MET A 45 -5.49 3.33 -9.78
CA MET A 45 -6.56 4.05 -9.09
C MET A 45 -6.03 5.14 -8.16
N LEU A 46 -5.06 4.79 -7.30
CA LEU A 46 -4.44 5.76 -6.38
C LEU A 46 -3.65 6.83 -7.13
N PHE A 47 -2.98 6.46 -8.21
CA PHE A 47 -2.28 7.40 -9.08
C PHE A 47 -3.25 8.40 -9.72
N SER A 48 -4.37 7.93 -10.28
CA SER A 48 -5.42 8.79 -10.83
C SER A 48 -6.05 9.71 -9.78
N LEU A 49 -6.32 9.20 -8.58
CA LEU A 49 -6.77 10.02 -7.45
C LEU A 49 -5.74 11.10 -7.08
N GLY A 50 -4.45 10.72 -7.05
CA GLY A 50 -3.33 11.62 -6.83
C GLY A 50 -3.25 12.73 -7.87
N LEU A 51 -3.42 12.41 -9.16
CA LEU A 51 -3.46 13.38 -10.24
C LEU A 51 -4.60 14.40 -10.09
N GLY A 52 -5.71 14.04 -9.45
CA GLY A 52 -6.80 14.97 -9.13
C GLY A 52 -6.36 16.16 -8.29
N PHE A 53 -5.26 16.04 -7.53
CA PHE A 53 -4.66 17.14 -6.74
C PHE A 53 -3.68 18.01 -7.54
N PHE A 54 -3.40 17.66 -8.79
CA PHE A 54 -2.52 18.40 -9.69
C PHE A 54 -3.32 19.09 -10.80
N SER A 55 -2.90 20.28 -11.19
CA SER A 55 -3.30 20.90 -12.44
C SER A 55 -2.31 20.48 -13.50
N VAL A 56 -2.78 19.77 -14.52
CA VAL A 56 -1.97 19.33 -15.66
C VAL A 56 -2.34 20.19 -16.87
N SER A 57 -1.38 20.96 -17.38
CA SER A 57 -1.57 21.68 -18.65
C SER A 57 -1.23 20.76 -19.83
N GLY A 58 -1.74 21.08 -21.02
CA GLY A 58 -1.50 20.28 -22.24
C GLY A 58 -0.02 20.11 -22.63
N PHE A 59 0.89 20.88 -22.03
CA PHE A 59 2.33 20.78 -22.24
C PHE A 59 3.07 20.03 -21.11
N GLY A 60 2.35 19.27 -20.28
CA GLY A 60 2.94 18.38 -19.28
C GLY A 60 3.45 19.09 -18.03
N THR A 61 3.05 20.34 -17.76
CA THR A 61 3.36 20.98 -16.48
C THR A 61 2.41 20.45 -15.41
N TYR A 62 2.95 19.70 -14.45
CA TYR A 62 2.24 19.24 -13.27
C TYR A 62 2.43 20.25 -12.14
N LYS A 63 1.38 21.00 -11.80
CA LYS A 63 1.39 21.90 -10.64
C LYS A 63 0.53 21.31 -9.53
N PHE A 64 1.10 21.11 -8.35
CA PHE A 64 0.29 20.72 -7.19
C PHE A 64 -0.62 21.87 -6.79
N VAL A 65 -1.94 21.63 -6.78
CA VAL A 65 -2.98 22.62 -6.44
C VAL A 65 -3.85 22.18 -5.26
N GLY A 66 -3.51 21.05 -4.62
CA GLY A 66 -4.25 20.51 -3.49
C GLY A 66 -5.71 20.23 -3.86
N MET A 67 -6.65 20.74 -3.05
CA MET A 67 -8.09 20.51 -3.24
C MET A 67 -8.77 21.46 -4.23
N ALA A 68 -8.02 22.34 -4.90
CA ALA A 68 -8.60 23.39 -5.74
C ALA A 68 -9.45 22.83 -6.91
N ASN A 69 -9.04 21.72 -7.51
CA ASN A 69 -9.78 21.06 -8.59
C ASN A 69 -11.14 20.55 -8.10
N TYR A 70 -11.18 19.87 -6.95
CA TYR A 70 -12.43 19.39 -6.36
C TYR A 70 -13.35 20.55 -5.98
N ALA A 71 -12.83 21.60 -5.34
CA ALA A 71 -13.61 22.79 -5.00
C ALA A 71 -14.20 23.49 -6.24
N ARG A 72 -13.47 23.48 -7.36
CA ARG A 72 -13.95 23.98 -8.65
C ARG A 72 -15.10 23.14 -9.19
N MET A 73 -14.97 21.81 -9.17
CA MET A 73 -16.03 20.89 -9.64
C MET A 73 -17.33 21.07 -8.86
N PHE A 74 -17.28 21.17 -7.52
CA PHE A 74 -18.48 21.38 -6.71
C PHE A 74 -19.16 22.74 -6.89
N ARG A 75 -18.48 23.71 -7.50
CA ARG A 75 -19.04 25.04 -7.83
C ARG A 75 -19.41 25.16 -9.30
N ASP A 76 -19.13 24.15 -10.11
CA ASP A 76 -19.39 24.18 -11.54
C ASP A 76 -20.85 23.74 -11.81
N PRO A 77 -21.71 24.66 -12.29
CA PRO A 77 -23.11 24.33 -12.54
C PRO A 77 -23.29 23.27 -13.64
N LEU A 78 -22.32 23.10 -14.55
CA LEU A 78 -22.36 22.02 -15.54
C LEU A 78 -22.11 20.67 -14.89
N PHE A 79 -21.12 20.60 -14.00
CA PHE A 79 -20.82 19.38 -13.24
C PHE A 79 -22.01 18.98 -12.36
N LEU A 80 -22.60 19.94 -11.64
CA LEU A 80 -23.76 19.69 -10.79
C LEU A 80 -25.01 19.24 -11.55
N LYS A 81 -25.19 19.69 -12.80
CA LYS A 81 -26.30 19.25 -13.65
C LYS A 81 -26.13 17.84 -14.21
N SER A 82 -24.90 17.32 -14.21
CA SER A 82 -24.58 15.99 -14.77
C SER A 82 -24.63 14.85 -13.75
N LEU A 83 -24.83 15.18 -12.47
CA LEU A 83 -24.97 14.22 -11.37
C LEU A 83 -26.44 13.84 -11.16
#